data_AF-A0A920VVV5-F1
#
_entry.id   AF-A0A920VVV5-F1
#
_cell.length_a   1.000
_cell.length_b   1.000
_cell.length_c   1.000
_cell.angle_alpha   90.00
_cell.angle_beta   90.00
_cell.angle_gamma   90.00
#
_symmetry.space_group_name_H-M   'P 1'
#
loop_
_entity.id
_entity.type
_entity.pdbx_description
1 polymer ?
#
loop_
_entity_poly.entity_id
_entity_poly.type
_entity_poly.pdbx_seq_one_letter_code
_entity_poly.pdbx_strand_id
1 'polypeptide(L)' 'MKRKALDKLIKLLDLEQLEDNLFRGQSENIGGPRVFGGQVLGQALTAAAKTVDKKRSVHSFMLIF' A
#
# COMPACT_ATOMS: atom_id res chain seq x y z
N MET A 1 -21.10 -6.39 -7.05
CA MET A 1 -20.36 -6.57 -5.77
C MET A 1 -18.84 -6.62 -5.94
N LYS A 2 -18.25 -7.51 -6.77
CA LYS A 2 -16.77 -7.67 -6.85
C LYS A 2 -15.98 -6.40 -7.23
N ARG A 3 -16.48 -5.57 -8.15
CA ARG A 3 -15.80 -4.31 -8.55
C ARG A 3 -15.63 -3.32 -7.38
N LYS A 4 -16.68 -3.10 -6.59
CA LYS A 4 -16.63 -2.11 -5.48
C LYS A 4 -15.56 -2.43 -4.43
N ALA A 5 -15.35 -3.72 -4.12
CA ALA A 5 -14.30 -4.14 -3.19
C ALA A 5 -12.89 -3.95 -3.80
N LEU A 6 -12.74 -4.27 -5.09
CA LEU A 6 -11.49 -4.05 -5.82
C LEU A 6 -11.16 -2.56 -5.92
N ASP A 7 -12.13 -1.72 -6.28
CA ASP A 7 -11.95 -0.27 -6.39
C ASP A 7 -11.52 0.34 -5.04
N LYS A 8 -12.11 -0.16 -3.94
CA LYS A 8 -11.72 0.23 -2.58
C LYS A 8 -10.28 -0.17 -2.25
N LEU A 9 -9.87 -1.38 -2.63
CA LEU A 9 -8.49 -1.85 -2.46
C LEU A 9 -7.50 -1.01 -3.28
N ILE A 10 -7.79 -0.75 -4.56
CA ILE A 10 -6.95 0.09 -5.43
C ILE A 10 -6.80 1.48 -4.79
N LYS A 11 -7.89 2.06 -4.29
CA LYS A 11 -7.86 3.36 -3.60
C LYS A 11 -7.00 3.35 -2.33
N LEU A 12 -7.00 2.24 -1.57
CA LEU A 12 -6.14 2.12 -0.39
C LEU A 12 -4.66 2.01 -0.71
N LEU A 13 -4.32 1.45 -1.88
CA LEU A 13 -2.95 1.35 -2.36
C LEU A 13 -2.45 2.65 -2.97
N ASP A 14 -3.36 3.57 -3.34
CA ASP A 14 -2.98 4.90 -3.80
C ASP A 14 -2.62 5.82 -2.63
N LEU A 15 -1.31 5.87 -2.32
CA LEU A 15 -0.78 6.65 -1.22
C LEU A 15 -0.68 8.14 -1.56
N GLU A 16 -1.07 8.98 -0.61
CA GLU A 16 -0.79 10.41 -0.62
C GLU A 16 0.70 10.63 -0.39
N GLN A 17 1.36 11.38 -1.28
CA GLN A 17 2.75 11.78 -1.10
C GLN A 17 2.79 13.08 -0.31
N LEU A 18 3.52 13.09 0.80
CA LEU A 18 3.71 14.28 1.63
C LEU A 18 5.01 15.00 1.26
N GLU A 19 6.09 14.24 1.06
CA GLU A 19 7.43 14.75 0.71
C GLU A 19 8.21 13.72 -0.12
N ASP A 20 9.49 13.97 -0.38
CA ASP A 20 10.40 13.00 -0.98
C ASP A 20 10.55 11.78 -0.08
N ASN A 21 10.18 10.61 -0.62
CA ASN A 21 10.19 9.32 0.09
C ASN A 21 9.27 9.25 1.33
N LEU A 22 8.36 10.21 1.53
CA LEU A 22 7.38 10.21 2.62
C LEU A 22 5.96 10.10 2.08
N PHE A 23 5.26 9.04 2.47
CA PHE A 23 3.92 8.71 1.99
C PHE A 23 2.97 8.40 3.15
N ARG A 24 1.70 8.81 3.01
CA ARG A 24 0.62 8.51 3.96
C ARG A 24 -0.32 7.47 3.38
N GLY A 25 -0.45 6.34 4.09
CA GLY A 25 -1.46 5.32 3.82
C GLY A 25 -2.67 5.47 4.74
N GLN A 26 -3.84 5.09 4.24
CA GLN A 26 -5.07 5.00 5.04
C GLN A 26 -5.23 3.58 5.60
N SER A 27 -5.78 3.44 6.80
CA SER A 27 -6.12 2.15 7.40
C SER A 27 -7.61 1.88 7.28
N GLU A 28 -7.99 0.71 6.77
CA GLU A 28 -9.38 0.26 6.85
C GLU A 28 -9.66 -0.43 8.16
N ASN A 29 -10.78 -0.05 8.79
CA ASN A 29 -11.31 -0.78 9.91
C ASN A 29 -12.05 -2.03 9.40
N ILE A 30 -11.45 -3.19 9.65
CA ILE A 30 -12.01 -4.50 9.28
C ILE A 30 -12.72 -5.20 10.47
N GLY A 31 -13.12 -4.45 11.49
CA GLY A 31 -13.86 -4.96 12.66
C GLY A 31 -12.99 -5.25 13.88
N GLY A 32 -11.80 -4.65 13.97
CA GLY A 32 -10.90 -4.82 15.11
C GLY A 32 -9.80 -3.75 15.17
N PRO A 33 -9.02 -3.71 16.26
CA PRO A 33 -7.98 -2.70 16.46
C PRO A 33 -6.71 -2.95 15.63
N ARG A 34 -6.60 -4.12 14.99
CA ARG A 34 -5.42 -4.53 14.24
C ARG A 34 -5.59 -4.23 12.76
N VAL A 35 -4.52 -3.70 12.15
CA VAL A 35 -4.43 -3.54 10.70
C VAL A 35 -4.11 -4.88 10.06
N PHE A 36 -4.73 -5.17 8.92
CA PHE A 36 -4.39 -6.34 8.14
C PHE A 36 -2.97 -6.23 7.57
N GLY A 37 -2.09 -7.19 7.87
CA GLY A 37 -0.69 -7.15 7.45
C GLY A 37 -0.50 -7.06 5.94
N GLY A 38 -1.37 -7.67 5.14
CA GLY A 38 -1.35 -7.54 3.68
C GLY A 38 -1.63 -6.12 3.19
N GLN A 39 -2.40 -5.32 3.94
CA GLN A 39 -2.61 -3.91 3.63
C GLN A 39 -1.32 -3.12 3.83
N VAL A 40 -0.66 -3.31 4.98
CA VAL A 40 0.62 -2.66 5.29
C VAL A 40 1.67 -3.04 4.24
N LEU A 41 1.71 -4.32 3.86
CA LEU A 41 2.60 -4.82 2.80
C LEU A 41 2.36 -4.13 1.47
N GLY A 42 1.11 -4.09 0.99
CA GLY A 42 0.77 -3.48 -0.28
C GLY A 42 1.12 -1.99 -0.30
N GLN A 43 0.81 -1.27 0.78
CA GLN A 43 1.12 0.15 0.91
C GLN A 43 2.64 0.39 0.95
N ALA A 44 3.39 -0.35 1.76
CA ALA A 44 4.86 -0.23 1.83
C ALA A 44 5.52 -0.49 0.47
N LEU A 45 5.03 -1.50 -0.27
CA LEU A 45 5.53 -1.81 -1.60
C LEU A 45 5.19 -0.71 -2.62
N THR A 46 3.97 -0.14 -2.59
CA THR A 46 3.61 0.99 -3.46
C THR A 46 4.49 2.20 -3.19
N ALA A 47 4.77 2.53 -1.92
CA ALA A 47 5.68 3.61 -1.56
C ALA A 47 7.07 3.38 -2.18
N ALA A 48 7.66 2.20 -1.97
CA ALA A 48 8.98 1.86 -2.53
C ALA A 48 8.99 1.87 -4.08
N ALA A 49 7.91 1.45 -4.72
CA ALA A 49 7.80 1.51 -6.18
C ALA A 49 7.71 2.95 -6.72
N LYS A 50 7.16 3.90 -5.95
CA LYS A 50 7.11 5.33 -6.33
C LYS A 50 8.48 6.02 -6.24
N THR A 51 9.48 5.43 -5.59
CA THR A 51 10.82 6.03 -5.41
C THR A 51 11.87 5.52 -6.39
N VAL A 52 11.49 4.65 -7.34
CA VAL A 52 12.39 4.07 -8.34
C VAL A 52 11.92 4.36 -9.77
N ASP A 53 12.81 4.23 -10.75
CA ASP A 53 12.45 4.35 -12.16
C ASP A 53 11.37 3.32 -12.54
N LYS A 54 10.40 3.73 -13.36
CA LYS A 54 9.26 2.90 -13.77
C LYS A 54 9.64 1.62 -14.51
N LYS A 55 10.86 1.51 -15.04
CA LYS A 55 11.39 0.30 -15.68
C LYS A 55 11.90 -0.74 -14.67
N ARG A 56 12.04 -0.38 -13.40
CA ARG A 56 12.49 -1.27 -12.33
C ARG A 56 11.30 -1.94 -11.66
N SER A 57 11.14 -3.23 -11.91
CA SER A 57 10.16 -4.06 -11.23
C SER A 57 10.73 -4.64 -9.93
N VAL A 58 9.90 -4.71 -8.89
CA VAL A 58 10.27 -5.42 -7.65
C VAL A 58 10.43 -6.92 -7.94
N HIS A 59 11.50 -7.52 -7.42
CA HIS A 59 11.78 -8.96 -7.56
C HIS A 59 11.65 -9.72 -6.24
N SER A 60 11.88 -9.06 -5.10
CA SER A 60 11.69 -9.61 -3.77
C SER A 60 11.42 -8.50 -2.77
N PHE A 61 10.76 -8.85 -1.68
CA PHE A 61 10.46 -7.94 -0.58
C PHE A 61 10.38 -8.75 0.71
N MET A 62 10.95 -8.22 1.78
CA MET A 62 10.93 -8.82 3.11
C MET A 62 10.28 -7.84 4.08
N LEU A 63 9.36 -8.33 4.90
CA LEU A 63 8.73 -7.56 5.97
C LEU A 63 8.88 -8.29 7.29
N ILE A 64 9.04 -7.50 8.33
CA ILE A 64 9.03 -7.95 9.72
C ILE A 64 7.97 -7.10 10.44
N PHE A 65 7.11 -7.76 11.21
CA PHE A 65 6.02 -7.15 11.99
C PHE A 65 6.22 -7.44 13.47
#